data_AF-A0A496RIH9-F1
#
_entry.id   AF-A0A496RIH9-F1
#
_cell.length_a   1.000
_cell.length_b   1.000
_cell.length_c   1.000
_cell.angle_alpha   90.00
_cell.angle_beta   90.00
_cell.angle_gamma   90.00
#
_symmetry.space_group_name_H-M   'P 1'
#
loop_
_entity.id
_entity.type
_entity.pdbx_description
1 polymer ?
#
loop_
_entity_poly.entity_id
_entity_poly.type
_entity_poly.pdbx_seq_one_letter_code
_entity_poly.pdbx_strand_id
1 'polypeptide(L)'
;MEKQAPPNIFFTDATRFPDKAGLSGWAPLVESSIVIHTLSVKNYISVDVYCCKEFDINKAKTFTRKFFSPKRMDQQYILRGIDYYK
;
A
#
# COMPACT_ATOMS: atom_id res chain seq x y z
N MET A 1 14.73 4.56 0.73
CA MET A 1 13.69 3.94 -0.10
C MET A 1 14.22 3.98 -1.53
N GLU A 2 14.98 2.96 -1.90
CA GLU A 2 15.52 2.83 -3.25
C GLU A 2 14.57 1.93 -4.06
N LYS A 3 14.19 2.37 -5.26
CA LYS A 3 13.24 1.63 -6.11
C LYS A 3 14.02 0.61 -6.94
N GLN A 4 13.59 -0.65 -6.93
CA GLN A 4 14.21 -1.68 -7.76
C GLN A 4 13.72 -1.63 -9.21
N ALA A 5 12.47 -1.19 -9.41
CA ALA A 5 11.83 -1.10 -10.72
C ALA A 5 10.68 -0.08 -10.69
N PRO A 6 10.16 0.33 -11.85
CA PRO A 6 8.88 1.03 -11.92
C PRO A 6 7.75 0.24 -11.24
N PRO A 7 6.69 0.92 -10.76
CA PRO A 7 5.54 0.23 -10.21
C PRO A 7 4.80 -0.57 -11.27
N ASN A 8 4.33 -1.76 -10.90
CA ASN A 8 3.48 -2.59 -11.73
C ASN A 8 2.01 -2.42 -11.31
N ILE A 9 1.11 -2.37 -12.28
CA ILE A 9 -0.34 -2.29 -12.06
C ILE A 9 -0.99 -3.54 -12.63
N PHE A 10 -1.86 -4.14 -11.84
CA PHE A 10 -2.60 -5.34 -12.18
C PHE A 10 -4.09 -5.06 -12.08
N PHE A 11 -4.85 -5.44 -13.11
CA PHE A 11 -6.29 -5.31 -13.13
C PHE A 11 -6.96 -6.59 -12.61
N THR A 12 -7.90 -6.43 -11.68
CA THR A 12 -8.74 -7.55 -11.24
C THR A 12 -10.05 -7.51 -12.01
N ASP A 13 -10.23 -8.53 -12.84
CA ASP A 13 -11.38 -8.65 -13.72
C ASP A 13 -12.71 -8.78 -12.97
N ALA A 14 -13.67 -7.94 -13.32
CA ALA A 14 -14.97 -7.88 -12.65
C ALA A 14 -15.90 -9.04 -13.02
N THR A 15 -15.77 -9.60 -14.23
CA THR A 15 -16.56 -10.77 -14.63
C THR A 15 -16.15 -12.02 -13.86
N ARG A 16 -14.84 -12.21 -13.62
CA ARG A 16 -14.30 -13.35 -12.88
C ARG A 16 -14.37 -13.14 -11.37
N PHE A 17 -14.23 -11.90 -10.88
CA PHE A 17 -14.17 -11.57 -9.46
C PHE A 17 -15.07 -10.36 -9.14
N PRO A 18 -16.41 -10.51 -9.20
CA PRO A 18 -17.35 -9.40 -9.10
C PRO A 18 -17.18 -8.56 -7.83
N ASP A 19 -16.96 -9.21 -6.68
CA ASP A 19 -16.79 -8.52 -5.39
C ASP A 19 -15.38 -7.98 -5.12
N LYS A 20 -14.43 -8.24 -6.03
CA LYS A 20 -13.02 -7.91 -5.87
C LYS A 20 -12.45 -7.09 -7.03
N ALA A 21 -13.30 -6.65 -7.97
CA ALA A 21 -12.90 -5.85 -9.09
C ALA A 21 -12.18 -4.57 -8.64
N GLY A 22 -11.10 -4.22 -9.33
CA GLY A 22 -10.27 -3.07 -8.98
C GLY A 22 -8.85 -3.19 -9.52
N LEU A 23 -7.94 -2.45 -8.89
CA LEU A 23 -6.54 -2.37 -9.26
C LEU A 23 -5.66 -2.80 -8.10
N SER A 24 -4.63 -3.57 -8.41
CA SER A 24 -3.51 -3.81 -7.50
C SER A 24 -2.27 -3.13 -8.05
N GLY A 25 -1.54 -2.43 -7.20
CA GLY A 25 -0.30 -1.76 -7.56
C GLY A 25 0.84 -2.23 -6.66
N TRP A 26 2.02 -2.44 -7.24
CA TRP A 26 3.20 -2.83 -6.50
C TRP A 26 4.42 -2.03 -6.95
N ALA A 27 4.99 -1.26 -6.03
CA ALA A 27 6.30 -0.63 -6.18
C ALA A 27 7.34 -1.43 -5.38
N PRO A 28 8.27 -2.15 -6.05
CA PRO A 28 9.32 -2.88 -5.37
C PRO A 28 10.42 -1.93 -4.88
N LEU A 29 10.75 -2.03 -3.60
CA LEU A 29 11.89 -1.37 -2.96
C LEU A 29 12.95 -2.40 -2.63
N VAL A 30 14.21 -2.01 -2.47
CA VAL A 30 15.25 -2.95 -1.98
C VAL A 30 14.78 -3.52 -0.62
N GLU A 31 14.65 -4.85 -0.56
CA GLU A 31 14.22 -5.64 0.62
C GLU A 31 12.81 -5.32 1.18
N SER A 32 11.98 -4.58 0.45
CA SER A 32 10.67 -4.13 0.93
C SER A 32 9.74 -3.74 -0.22
N SER A 33 8.55 -3.21 0.07
CA SER A 33 7.60 -2.83 -0.98
C SER A 33 6.54 -1.84 -0.51
N ILE A 34 6.00 -1.09 -1.47
CA ILE A 34 4.75 -0.37 -1.31
C ILE A 34 3.70 -1.08 -2.17
N VAL A 35 2.58 -1.45 -1.55
CA VAL A 35 1.50 -2.20 -2.20
C VAL A 35 0.19 -1.46 -1.99
N ILE A 36 -0.66 -1.47 -3.01
CA ILE A 36 -2.01 -0.92 -2.97
C ILE A 36 -2.98 -1.91 -3.59
N HIS A 37 -4.17 -2.03 -2.99
CA HIS A 37 -5.29 -2.77 -3.55
C HIS A 37 -6.55 -1.91 -3.47
N THR A 38 -7.26 -1.77 -4.59
CA THR A 38 -8.59 -1.15 -4.62
C THR A 38 -9.66 -2.22 -4.85
N LEU A 39 -10.81 -2.04 -4.21
CA LEU A 39 -12.03 -2.79 -4.49
C LEU A 39 -13.08 -1.76 -4.91
N SER A 40 -13.18 -1.51 -6.22
CA SER A 40 -14.00 -0.43 -6.78
C SER A 40 -15.47 -0.57 -6.39
N VAL A 41 -15.98 -1.79 -6.40
CA VAL A 41 -17.37 -2.11 -6.03
C VAL A 41 -17.69 -1.83 -4.55
N LYS A 42 -16.67 -1.79 -3.69
CA LYS A 42 -16.82 -1.51 -2.25
C LYS A 42 -16.39 -0.10 -1.85
N ASN A 43 -15.93 0.71 -2.82
CA ASN A 43 -15.27 1.99 -2.57
C ASN A 43 -14.21 1.88 -1.46
N TYR A 44 -13.38 0.84 -1.54
CA TYR A 44 -12.39 0.48 -0.54
C TYR A 44 -10.99 0.48 -1.13
N ILE A 45 -10.03 0.87 -0.32
CA ILE A 45 -8.60 0.85 -0.64
C ILE A 45 -7.82 0.35 0.57
N SER A 46 -6.88 -0.55 0.31
CA SER A 46 -5.81 -0.93 1.23
C SER A 46 -4.48 -0.39 0.70
N VAL A 47 -3.66 0.15 1.58
CA VAL A 47 -2.32 0.66 1.25
C VAL A 47 -1.35 0.17 2.30
N ASP A 48 -0.30 -0.51 1.86
CA ASP A 48 0.79 -1.01 2.67
C ASP A 48 2.07 -0.29 2.27
N VAL A 49 2.70 0.39 3.23
CA VAL A 49 4.00 1.03 3.06
C VAL A 49 5.00 0.31 3.96
N TYR A 50 5.77 -0.60 3.36
CA TYR A 50 6.84 -1.31 4.04
C TYR A 50 8.19 -0.82 3.53
N CYS A 51 9.05 -0.34 4.43
CA CYS A 51 10.41 0.07 4.10
C CYS A 51 11.40 -0.23 5.23
N CYS A 52 12.67 -0.44 4.88
CA CYS A 52 13.76 -0.74 5.82
C CYS A 52 14.39 0.51 6.49
N LYS A 53 13.77 1.68 6.38
CA LYS A 53 14.22 2.92 7.04
C LYS A 53 13.15 3.43 7.98
N GLU A 54 13.57 4.25 8.96
CA GLU A 54 12.62 5.04 9.74
C GLU A 54 11.70 5.82 8.81
N PHE A 55 10.42 5.84 9.16
CA PHE A 55 9.36 6.29 8.30
C PHE A 55 8.42 7.19 9.10
N ASP A 56 8.21 8.41 8.61
CA ASP A 56 7.27 9.34 9.22
C ASP A 56 5.82 8.91 8.93
N ILE A 57 5.23 8.27 9.95
CA ILE A 57 3.86 7.76 9.92
C ILE A 57 2.86 8.90 9.65
N ASN A 58 3.08 10.10 10.20
CA ASN A 58 2.18 11.23 10.02
C ASN A 58 2.24 11.79 8.61
N LYS A 59 3.44 11.82 8.01
CA LYS A 59 3.61 12.21 6.61
C LYS A 59 2.85 11.27 5.68
N ALA A 60 2.98 9.96 5.89
CA ALA A 60 2.27 8.95 5.10
C ALA A 60 0.75 9.05 5.28
N LYS A 61 0.29 9.12 6.52
CA LYS A 61 -1.12 9.31 6.87
C LYS A 61 -1.73 10.53 6.17
N THR A 62 -1.01 11.65 6.22
CA THR A 62 -1.45 12.92 5.62
C THR A 62 -1.48 12.82 4.11
N PHE A 63 -0.46 12.24 3.49
CA PHE A 63 -0.41 12.00 2.05
C PHE A 63 -1.57 11.12 1.59
N THR A 64 -1.75 9.94 2.19
CA THR A 64 -2.81 8.98 1.85
C THR A 64 -4.19 9.62 2.00
N ARG A 65 -4.42 10.36 3.09
CA ARG A 65 -5.70 11.07 3.30
C ARG A 65 -5.95 12.13 2.24
N LYS A 66 -4.95 12.95 1.90
CA LYS A 66 -5.10 14.01 0.88
C LYS A 66 -5.33 13.43 -0.50
N PHE A 67 -4.61 12.37 -0.85
CA PHE A 67 -4.68 11.77 -2.18
C PHE A 67 -5.99 11.00 -2.42
N PHE A 68 -6.39 10.12 -1.50
CA PHE A 68 -7.57 9.27 -1.67
C PHE A 68 -8.85 9.84 -1.07
N SER A 69 -8.75 10.89 -0.23
CA SER A 69 -9.89 11.52 0.45
C SER A 69 -10.88 10.52 1.10
N PRO A 70 -10.40 9.53 1.88
CA PRO A 70 -11.28 8.51 2.45
C PRO A 70 -12.18 9.11 3.53
N LYS A 71 -13.45 8.69 3.55
CA LYS A 71 -14.41 9.07 4.60
C LYS A 71 -13.99 8.57 5.99
N ARG A 72 -13.44 7.36 6.06
CA ARG A 72 -12.90 6.71 7.26
C ARG A 72 -11.58 6.03 6.90
N MET A 73 -10.62 6.06 7.81
CA MET A 73 -9.32 5.42 7.64
C MET A 73 -8.95 4.70 8.92
N ASP A 74 -8.58 3.43 8.80
CA ASP A 74 -7.97 2.62 9.85
C ASP A 74 -6.49 2.43 9.52
N GLN A 75 -5.63 2.37 10.53
CA GLN A 75 -4.18 2.32 10.34
C GLN A 75 -3.47 1.51 11.43
N GLN A 76 -2.45 0.77 11.03
CA GLN A 76 -1.57 0.02 11.92
C GLN A 76 -0.12 0.35 11.58
N TYR A 77 0.74 0.30 12.61
CA TYR A 77 2.18 0.47 12.45
C TYR A 77 2.89 -0.68 13.15
N ILE A 78 3.80 -1.33 12.42
CA ILE A 78 4.50 -2.53 12.87
C ILE A 78 5.98 -2.35 12.59
N LEU A 79 6.80 -2.42 13.64
CA LEU A 79 8.25 -2.54 13.51
C LEU A 79 8.60 -4.00 13.16
N ARG A 80 9.44 -4.17 12.14
CA ARG A 80 9.85 -5.47 11.59
C ARG A 80 11.36 -5.60 11.77
N GLY A 81 11.85 -6.83 12.00
CA GLY A 81 13.28 -7.08 12.12
C GLY A 81 13.94 -6.44 13.34
N ILE A 82 13.24 -6.42 14.48
CA ILE A 82 13.72 -5.79 15.74
C ILE A 82 15.10 -6.34 16.17
N ASP A 83 15.37 -7.60 15.86
CA ASP A 83 16.63 -8.26 16.17
C ASP A 83 17.59 -8.34 14.98
N TYR A 84 17.22 -7.86 13.79
CA TYR A 84 18.00 -8.04 12.56
C TYR A 84 19.36 -7.31 12.59
N TYR A 85 19.47 -6.24 13.37
CA TYR A 85 20.70 -5.46 13.55
C TYR A 85 21.35 -5.66 14.93
N LYS A 86 20.86 -6.61 15.73
CA LYS A 86 21.55 -7.03 16.97
C LYS A 86 22.73 -7.93 16.62
#